data_AF-A0A626D0Z3-F1
#
_entry.id   AF-A0A626D0Z3-F1
#
_cell.length_a   1.000
_cell.length_b   1.000
_cell.length_c   1.000
_cell.angle_alpha   90.00
_cell.angle_beta   90.00
_cell.angle_gamma   90.00
#
_symmetry.space_group_name_H-M   'P 1'
#
loop_
_entity.id
_entity.type
_entity.pdbx_description
1 polymer ?
#
loop_
_entity_poly.entity_id
_entity_poly.type
_entity_poly.pdbx_seq_one_letter_code
_entity_poly.pdbx_strand_id
1 'polypeptide(L)'
;KNTEFENKLNEIIRNYDLTLSHLIRVGDYTLNKPGLHILEMTDAISLNYSRIKKEAPKNSLKSIIYSIEQERLLKYEKEVYGRYSLISLISEVDKKFLFGNRNDNILVCNNGVDLEDYPFTKRVIENTNI
;
A
#
# COMPACT_ATOMS: atom_id res chain seq x y z
N LYS A 1 -2.27 16.25 5.71
CA LYS A 1 -1.01 16.28 4.93
C LYS A 1 0.05 17.02 5.75
N ASN A 2 1.31 16.61 5.69
CA ASN A 2 2.44 17.28 6.31
C ASN A 2 2.94 18.39 5.36
N THR A 3 2.87 19.63 5.80
CA THR A 3 3.18 20.81 4.99
C THR A 3 4.67 20.92 4.66
N GLU A 4 5.56 20.56 5.59
CA GLU A 4 7.01 20.60 5.38
C GLU A 4 7.43 19.62 4.29
N PHE A 5 6.91 18.39 4.34
CA PHE A 5 7.14 17.38 3.30
C PHE A 5 6.60 17.84 1.94
N GLU A 6 5.39 18.39 1.89
CA GLU A 6 4.78 18.89 0.65
C GLU A 6 5.60 20.03 0.03
N ASN A 7 6.07 20.97 0.86
CA ASN A 7 6.92 22.07 0.41
C ASN A 7 8.23 21.54 -0.16
N LYS A 8 8.89 20.62 0.54
CA LYS A 8 10.15 20.04 0.07
C LYS A 8 9.96 19.27 -1.23
N LEU A 9 8.88 18.49 -1.35
CA LEU A 9 8.54 17.79 -2.59
C LEU A 9 8.32 18.79 -3.74
N ASN A 10 7.55 19.86 -3.52
CA ASN A 10 7.27 20.87 -4.55
C ASN A 10 8.55 21.56 -5.05
N GLU A 11 9.54 21.78 -4.16
CA GLU A 11 10.84 22.34 -4.49
C GLU A 11 11.65 21.42 -5.41
N ILE A 12 11.66 20.11 -5.14
CA ILE A 12 12.60 19.19 -5.78
C ILE A 12 12.00 18.39 -6.94
N ILE A 13 10.68 18.21 -7.00
CA ILE A 13 10.04 17.23 -7.90
C ILE A 13 10.33 17.48 -9.38
N ARG A 14 10.50 18.75 -9.78
CA ARG A 14 10.78 19.13 -11.18
C ARG A 14 12.21 18.80 -11.61
N ASN A 15 13.09 18.47 -10.68
CA ASN A 15 14.50 18.14 -10.96
C ASN A 15 14.71 16.64 -11.23
N TYR A 16 13.64 15.84 -11.20
CA TYR A 16 13.69 14.39 -11.39
C TYR A 16 12.70 13.95 -12.47
N ASP A 17 13.08 12.93 -13.23
CA ASP A 17 12.25 12.38 -14.30
C ASP A 17 11.06 11.54 -13.78
N LEU A 18 11.20 10.99 -12.57
CA LEU A 18 10.27 10.04 -11.99
C LEU A 18 10.17 10.20 -10.47
N THR A 19 8.98 9.96 -9.93
CA THR A 19 8.76 9.82 -8.49
C THR A 19 8.21 8.46 -8.12
N LEU A 20 8.75 7.86 -7.06
CA LEU A 20 8.19 6.68 -6.42
C LEU A 20 7.53 7.08 -5.10
N SER A 21 6.20 7.02 -5.06
CA SER A 21 5.41 7.21 -3.85
C SER A 21 5.31 5.89 -3.09
N HIS A 22 6.20 5.69 -2.11
CA HIS A 22 6.22 4.51 -1.25
C HIS A 22 5.10 4.59 -0.19
N LEU A 23 4.22 3.59 -0.19
CA LEU A 23 2.97 3.50 0.56
C LEU A 23 1.89 4.46 0.06
N ILE A 24 0.65 3.99 0.09
CA ILE A 24 -0.53 4.74 -0.35
C ILE A 24 -0.69 6.11 0.33
N ARG A 25 -0.25 6.23 1.58
CA ARG A 25 -0.38 7.45 2.41
C ARG A 25 0.32 8.67 1.81
N VAL A 26 1.34 8.48 0.97
CA VAL A 26 2.05 9.59 0.31
C VAL A 26 1.61 9.81 -1.15
N GLY A 27 0.72 8.98 -1.68
CA GLY A 27 0.23 9.14 -3.05
C GLY A 27 -0.42 10.51 -3.29
N ASP A 28 -1.16 11.01 -2.31
CA ASP A 28 -1.83 12.31 -2.41
C ASP A 28 -0.91 13.52 -2.62
N TYR A 29 0.40 13.39 -2.40
CA TYR A 29 1.34 14.46 -2.69
C TYR A 29 1.70 14.54 -4.18
N THR A 30 1.72 13.43 -4.90
CA THR A 30 2.13 13.34 -6.32
C THR A 30 0.97 13.30 -7.31
N LEU A 31 -0.23 12.93 -6.87
CA LEU A 31 -1.40 12.60 -7.70
C LEU A 31 -1.81 13.64 -8.76
N ASN A 32 -1.55 14.93 -8.52
CA ASN A 32 -1.91 16.03 -9.43
C ASN A 32 -0.70 16.84 -9.88
N LYS A 33 0.51 16.28 -9.71
CA LYS A 33 1.75 16.93 -10.15
C LYS A 33 2.06 16.50 -11.59
N PRO A 34 2.78 17.34 -12.36
CA PRO A 34 3.27 16.94 -13.67
C PRO A 34 4.45 15.97 -13.52
N GLY A 35 4.57 15.02 -14.44
CA GLY A 35 5.68 14.07 -14.51
C GLY A 35 5.23 12.62 -14.51
N LEU A 36 6.20 11.72 -14.44
CA LEU A 36 5.95 10.28 -14.31
C LEU A 36 5.91 9.91 -12.83
N HIS A 37 4.76 9.39 -12.40
CA HIS A 37 4.53 9.06 -11.01
C HIS A 37 4.21 7.58 -10.89
N ILE A 38 4.92 6.89 -9.99
CA ILE A 38 4.66 5.51 -9.59
C ILE A 38 4.13 5.52 -8.16
N LEU A 39 3.08 4.73 -7.91
CA LEU A 39 2.57 4.48 -6.57
C LEU A 39 2.89 3.04 -6.16
N GLU A 40 3.59 2.86 -5.06
CA GLU A 40 3.78 1.54 -4.46
C GLU A 40 2.87 1.42 -3.24
N MET A 41 1.89 0.53 -3.32
CA MET A 41 0.84 0.42 -2.31
C MET A 41 1.14 -0.65 -1.26
N THR A 42 2.16 -1.49 -1.46
CA THR A 42 2.40 -2.74 -0.72
C THR A 42 1.15 -3.63 -0.74
N ASP A 43 0.23 -3.41 0.19
CA ASP A 43 -0.98 -4.19 0.43
C ASP A 43 -2.25 -3.43 0.00
N ALA A 44 -3.36 -4.15 -0.18
CA ALA A 44 -4.69 -3.54 -0.16
C ALA A 44 -5.15 -3.37 1.31
N ILE A 45 -4.99 -2.17 1.87
CA ILE A 45 -5.32 -1.90 3.27
C ILE A 45 -6.82 -2.11 3.52
N SER A 46 -7.68 -1.73 2.56
CA SER A 46 -9.13 -1.96 2.71
C SER A 46 -9.51 -3.45 2.67
N LEU A 47 -8.70 -4.31 2.03
CA LEU A 47 -8.87 -5.76 2.10
C LEU A 47 -8.57 -6.25 3.52
N ASN A 48 -7.45 -5.81 4.09
CA ASN A 48 -7.09 -6.16 5.47
C ASN A 48 -8.17 -5.71 6.46
N TYR A 49 -8.71 -4.50 6.32
CA TYR A 49 -9.81 -4.03 7.17
C TYR A 49 -11.09 -4.86 6.98
N SER A 50 -11.38 -5.28 5.75
CA SER A 50 -12.54 -6.15 5.48
C SER A 50 -12.42 -7.52 6.17
N ARG A 51 -11.20 -8.05 6.30
CA ARG A 51 -10.92 -9.31 7.03
C ARG A 51 -11.09 -9.12 8.52
N ILE A 52 -10.48 -8.08 9.10
CA ILE A 52 -10.61 -7.73 10.52
C ILE A 52 -12.07 -7.53 10.91
N LYS A 53 -12.86 -6.85 10.06
CA LYS A 53 -14.30 -6.65 10.30
C LYS A 53 -15.08 -7.97 10.37
N LYS A 54 -14.72 -8.98 9.58
CA LYS A 54 -15.39 -10.30 9.59
C LYS A 54 -15.08 -11.08 10.87
N GLU A 55 -13.90 -10.90 11.43
CA GLU A 55 -13.45 -11.59 12.65
C GLU A 55 -13.83 -10.85 13.94
N ALA A 56 -14.04 -9.53 13.86
CA ALA A 56 -14.41 -8.73 15.01
C ALA A 56 -15.82 -9.05 15.54
N PRO A 57 -16.04 -8.98 16.88
CA PRO A 57 -17.38 -9.07 17.45
C PRO A 57 -18.31 -8.03 16.82
N LYS A 58 -19.47 -8.49 16.33
CA LYS A 58 -20.55 -7.63 15.84
C LYS A 58 -20.89 -6.64 16.96
N ASN A 59 -20.71 -5.34 16.72
CA ASN A 59 -21.03 -4.21 17.63
C ASN A 59 -19.90 -3.68 18.53
N SER A 60 -18.62 -3.98 18.25
CA SER A 60 -17.53 -3.19 18.85
C SER A 60 -17.45 -1.79 18.21
N LEU A 61 -17.14 -0.74 18.99
CA LEU A 61 -16.85 0.60 18.45
C LEU A 61 -15.78 0.56 17.35
N LYS A 62 -14.79 -0.34 17.49
CA LYS A 62 -13.77 -0.62 16.49
C LYS A 62 -14.38 -1.10 15.16
N SER A 63 -15.38 -1.98 15.20
CA SER A 63 -16.03 -2.48 13.97
C SER A 63 -16.76 -1.39 13.18
N ILE A 64 -17.29 -0.37 13.88
CA ILE A 64 -17.95 0.79 13.25
C ILE A 64 -16.91 1.70 12.60
N ILE A 65 -15.85 2.06 13.34
CA ILE A 65 -14.74 2.89 12.84
C ILE A 65 -14.09 2.22 11.62
N TYR A 66 -13.82 0.92 11.69
CA TYR A 66 -13.27 0.19 10.56
C TYR A 66 -14.21 0.12 9.37
N SER A 67 -15.53 0.09 9.57
CA SER A 67 -16.48 0.07 8.45
C SER A 67 -16.42 1.37 7.65
N ILE A 68 -16.42 2.52 8.33
CA ILE A 68 -16.36 3.83 7.67
C ILE A 68 -15.00 4.02 6.99
N GLU A 69 -13.92 3.72 7.69
CA GLU A 69 -12.57 3.89 7.14
C GLU A 69 -12.30 2.92 5.99
N GLN A 70 -12.80 1.68 6.06
CA GLN A 70 -12.61 0.69 5.00
C GLN A 70 -13.26 1.12 3.69
N GLU A 71 -14.48 1.67 3.73
CA GLU A 71 -15.17 2.13 2.52
C GLU A 71 -14.47 3.33 1.89
N ARG A 72 -14.06 4.29 2.73
CA ARG A 72 -13.30 5.47 2.27
C ARG A 72 -11.98 5.08 1.63
N LEU A 73 -11.26 4.15 2.26
CA LEU A 73 -9.97 3.67 1.79
C LEU A 73 -10.10 2.84 0.51
N LEU A 74 -11.10 1.97 0.43
CA LEU A 74 -11.38 1.19 -0.79
C LEU A 74 -11.69 2.11 -1.97
N LYS A 75 -12.47 3.18 -1.74
CA LYS A 75 -12.76 4.18 -2.76
C LYS A 75 -11.47 4.85 -3.22
N TYR A 76 -10.64 5.31 -2.29
CA TYR A 76 -9.36 5.94 -2.61
C TYR A 76 -8.40 5.00 -3.37
N GLU A 77 -8.23 3.76 -2.88
CA GLU A 77 -7.40 2.72 -3.51
C GLU A 77 -7.83 2.39 -4.93
N LYS A 78 -9.13 2.51 -5.24
CA LYS A 78 -9.64 2.35 -6.60
C LYS A 78 -9.51 3.62 -7.44
N GLU A 79 -9.62 4.80 -6.85
CA GLU A 79 -9.52 6.09 -7.54
C GLU A 79 -8.10 6.45 -7.97
N VAL A 80 -7.07 5.91 -7.32
CA VAL A 80 -5.68 6.09 -7.75
C VAL A 80 -5.36 5.36 -9.04
N TYR A 81 -6.13 4.33 -9.41
CA TYR A 81 -6.00 3.64 -10.68
C TYR A 81 -6.24 4.60 -11.86
N GLY A 82 -5.37 4.52 -12.86
CA GLY A 82 -5.39 5.41 -14.03
C GLY A 82 -4.88 6.84 -13.76
N ARG A 83 -4.51 7.18 -12.52
CA ARG A 83 -3.88 8.47 -12.16
C ARG A 83 -2.37 8.37 -11.97
N TYR A 84 -1.85 7.16 -11.86
CA TYR A 84 -0.43 6.85 -11.82
C TYR A 84 0.01 6.17 -13.12
N SER A 85 1.25 6.42 -13.51
CA SER A 85 1.89 5.74 -14.64
C SER A 85 2.10 4.25 -14.35
N LEU A 86 2.33 3.90 -13.08
CA LEU A 86 2.43 2.52 -12.62
C LEU A 86 1.96 2.43 -11.16
N ILE A 87 1.23 1.36 -10.84
CA ILE A 87 0.90 0.97 -9.46
C ILE A 87 1.60 -0.36 -9.15
N SER A 88 2.31 -0.43 -8.04
CA SER A 88 2.97 -1.63 -7.53
C SER A 88 2.24 -2.19 -6.30
N LEU A 89 2.06 -3.51 -6.25
CA LEU A 89 1.46 -4.28 -5.16
C LEU A 89 2.32 -5.52 -4.87
N ILE A 90 2.22 -6.10 -3.67
CA ILE A 90 3.03 -7.26 -3.29
C ILE A 90 2.36 -8.61 -3.57
N SER A 91 1.06 -8.63 -3.88
CA SER A 91 0.34 -9.88 -4.12
C SER A 91 -0.73 -9.78 -5.21
N GLU A 92 -0.91 -10.88 -5.94
CA GLU A 92 -2.02 -11.03 -6.91
C GLU A 92 -3.39 -10.98 -6.23
N VAL A 93 -3.47 -11.34 -4.95
CA VAL A 93 -4.73 -11.28 -4.17
C VAL A 93 -5.17 -9.83 -4.02
N ASP A 94 -4.25 -8.93 -3.69
CA ASP A 94 -4.54 -7.50 -3.54
C ASP A 94 -4.90 -6.86 -4.87
N LYS A 95 -4.14 -7.17 -5.93
CA LYS A 95 -4.44 -6.72 -7.30
C LYS A 95 -5.84 -7.15 -7.72
N LYS A 96 -6.18 -8.42 -7.54
CA LYS A 96 -7.49 -8.94 -7.91
C LYS A 96 -8.62 -8.29 -7.11
N PHE A 97 -8.39 -7.99 -5.84
CA PHE A 97 -9.36 -7.33 -4.98
C PHE A 97 -9.61 -5.87 -5.39
N LEU A 98 -8.55 -5.11 -5.68
CA LEU A 98 -8.66 -3.68 -6.03
C LEU A 98 -9.08 -3.47 -7.48
N PHE A 99 -8.48 -4.22 -8.41
CA PHE A 99 -8.52 -3.95 -9.85
C PHE A 99 -9.05 -5.12 -10.69
N GLY A 100 -9.38 -6.27 -10.09
CA GLY A 100 -9.92 -7.43 -10.80
C GLY A 100 -8.91 -8.03 -11.79
N ASN A 101 -9.32 -8.23 -13.04
CA ASN A 101 -8.48 -8.78 -14.10
C ASN A 101 -7.73 -7.71 -14.92
N ARG A 102 -7.72 -6.46 -14.44
CA ARG A 102 -6.96 -5.38 -15.09
C ARG A 102 -5.47 -5.64 -14.94
N ASN A 103 -4.72 -5.41 -16.01
CA ASN A 103 -3.28 -5.66 -16.09
C ASN A 103 -2.49 -4.45 -16.58
N ASP A 104 -3.17 -3.39 -17.02
CA ASP A 104 -2.55 -2.18 -17.51
C ASP A 104 -1.99 -1.37 -16.33
N ASN A 105 -0.73 -0.96 -16.44
CA ASN A 105 -0.06 -0.08 -15.47
C ASN A 105 -0.12 -0.59 -14.02
N ILE A 106 -0.21 -1.90 -13.82
CA ILE A 106 -0.16 -2.55 -12.51
C ILE A 106 0.95 -3.62 -12.53
N LEU A 107 1.86 -3.52 -11.58
CA LEU A 107 2.93 -4.47 -11.33
C LEU A 107 2.67 -5.19 -10.00
N VAL A 108 2.78 -6.52 -10.00
CA VAL A 108 2.85 -7.30 -8.76
C VAL A 108 4.31 -7.67 -8.53
N CYS A 109 4.91 -7.13 -7.48
CA CYS A 109 6.30 -7.33 -7.09
C CYS A 109 6.32 -7.82 -5.63
N ASN A 110 6.54 -9.12 -5.44
CA ASN A 110 6.61 -9.71 -4.11
C ASN A 110 7.81 -9.19 -3.32
N ASN A 111 7.66 -9.12 -2.00
CA ASN A 111 8.80 -8.86 -1.12
C ASN A 111 9.81 -10.01 -1.21
N GLY A 112 11.07 -9.65 -1.34
CA GLY A 112 12.21 -10.57 -1.28
C GLY A 112 13.11 -10.28 -0.09
N VAL A 113 14.01 -11.20 0.20
CA VAL A 113 15.10 -11.02 1.15
C VAL A 113 16.41 -11.36 0.45
N ASP A 114 17.46 -10.61 0.75
CA ASP A 114 18.81 -10.92 0.28
C ASP A 114 19.32 -12.17 1.00
N LEU A 115 19.57 -13.24 0.23
CA LEU A 115 20.02 -14.52 0.77
C LEU A 115 21.53 -14.58 0.97
N GLU A 116 22.30 -13.66 0.39
CA GLU A 116 23.74 -13.57 0.57
C GLU A 116 24.06 -12.96 1.94
N ASP A 117 23.44 -11.81 2.24
CA ASP A 117 23.63 -11.10 3.51
C ASP A 117 22.78 -11.66 4.65
N TYR A 118 21.63 -12.29 4.34
CA TYR A 118 20.71 -12.86 5.33
C TYR A 118 20.40 -14.34 5.06
N PRO A 119 21.39 -15.24 5.21
CA PRO A 119 21.17 -16.66 5.01
C PRO A 119 20.19 -17.23 6.04
N PHE A 120 19.29 -18.10 5.59
CA PHE A 120 18.33 -18.74 6.46
C PHE A 120 19.04 -19.54 7.56
N THR A 121 18.74 -19.21 8.81
CA THR A 121 19.17 -19.99 9.97
C THR A 121 17.94 -20.56 10.65
N LYS A 122 17.85 -21.89 10.72
CA LYS A 122 16.75 -22.57 11.42
C LYS A 122 16.78 -22.20 12.90
N ARG A 123 15.79 -21.41 13.35
CA ARG A 123 15.64 -21.10 14.76
C ARG A 123 15.26 -22.36 15.52
N VAL A 124 16.07 -22.75 16.51
CA VAL A 124 15.70 -23.73 17.52
C VAL A 124 15.07 -22.95 18.67
N ILE A 125 13.79 -23.21 18.93
CA ILE A 125 13.11 -22.69 20.11
C ILE A 125 13.23 -23.78 21.16
N GLU A 126 14.08 -23.56 22.16
CA GLU A 126 14.10 -24.42 23.34
C GLU A 126 12.83 -24.15 24.14
N ASN A 127 11.95 -25.16 24.23
CA ASN A 127 10.82 -25.14 25.15
C ASN A 127 11.38 -25.17 26.58
N THR A 128 11.76 -24.02 27.09
CA THR A 128 12.00 -23.85 28.52
C THR A 128 10.62 -23.89 29.16
N ASN A 129 10.31 -24.95 29.92
CA ASN A 129 9.04 -25.13 30.60
C ASN A 129 8.72 -23.87 31.43
N ILE A 130 7.67 -23.13 31.02
CA ILE A 130 7.01 -22.09 31.82
C ILE A 130 5.92 -22.77 32.64
#